data_AF-A0A919SBX7-F1
#
_entry.id   AF-A0A919SBX7-F1
#
_cell.length_a   1.000
_cell.length_b   1.000
_cell.length_c   1.000
_cell.angle_alpha   90.00
_cell.angle_beta   90.00
_cell.angle_gamma   90.00
#
_symmetry.space_group_name_H-M   'P 1'
#
loop_
_entity.id
_entity.type
_entity.pdbx_description
1 polymer ?
#
loop_
_entity_poly.entity_id
_entity_poly.type
_entity_poly.pdbx_seq_one_letter_code
_entity_poly.pdbx_strand_id
1 'polypeptide(L)'
;MLDDRGTPGRGVAEVPGRRESLGIRVVVSDARHADRIADVINVRQFQWTDFDAVTAVWEAAGRDVVTRPELEAKLTRDPELFLVAASDDEVAGVVLGTYDGRRGWILRLAVHPGHRRKAIASQLVKELEDRFERIGCPRVNLLVMPDNESGLRFWQALGYIPYPDVLCSKPLRSGV
;
A
#
# COMPACT_ATOMS: atom_id res chain seq x y z
N MET A 1 37.19 34.24 -55.09
CA MET A 1 36.22 35.28 -54.69
C MET A 1 36.37 35.37 -53.18
N LEU A 2 37.38 36.02 -52.58
CA LEU A 2 37.84 37.42 -52.62
C LEU A 2 36.70 38.43 -52.42
N ASP A 3 36.45 38.80 -51.16
CA ASP A 3 36.52 40.14 -50.54
C ASP A 3 36.32 39.94 -48.99
N ASP A 4 36.52 40.85 -48.05
CA ASP A 4 37.42 41.99 -47.90
C ASP A 4 37.68 42.22 -46.40
N ARG A 5 38.76 42.93 -46.09
CA ARG A 5 39.28 43.26 -44.75
C ARG A 5 38.57 44.49 -44.17
N GLY A 6 38.66 44.69 -42.84
CA GLY A 6 38.73 46.06 -42.29
C GLY A 6 38.16 46.34 -40.88
N THR A 7 39.05 46.23 -39.89
CA THR A 7 39.20 46.84 -38.53
C THR A 7 38.51 48.21 -38.25
N PRO A 8 38.35 48.71 -36.98
CA PRO A 8 39.42 48.91 -35.98
C PRO A 8 39.06 48.76 -34.47
N GLY A 9 40.10 48.66 -33.62
CA GLY A 9 39.99 48.48 -32.17
C GLY A 9 40.00 49.75 -31.30
N ARG A 10 40.07 49.52 -29.97
CA ARG A 10 40.39 50.38 -28.81
C ARG A 10 39.83 49.63 -27.59
N GLY A 11 40.38 49.58 -26.39
CA GLY A 11 41.47 50.26 -25.71
C GLY A 11 41.43 49.79 -24.24
N VAL A 12 42.58 49.81 -23.60
CA VAL A 12 42.86 49.28 -22.25
C VAL A 12 42.20 50.11 -21.15
N ALA A 13 41.71 49.48 -20.07
CA ALA A 13 41.61 50.11 -18.74
C ALA A 13 41.48 49.05 -17.62
N GLU A 14 42.59 48.76 -16.95
CA GLU A 14 42.61 48.28 -15.55
C GLU A 14 42.55 49.49 -14.62
N VAL A 15 41.74 49.45 -13.56
CA VAL A 15 42.05 50.04 -12.23
C VAL A 15 41.31 49.23 -11.14
N PRO A 16 41.91 48.98 -9.95
CA PRO A 16 41.46 47.98 -8.99
C PRO A 16 40.63 48.56 -7.83
N GLY A 17 39.71 47.75 -7.28
CA GLY A 17 38.82 48.13 -6.19
C GLY A 17 38.75 47.08 -5.07
N ARG A 18 39.03 47.53 -3.85
CA ARG A 18 39.23 46.77 -2.61
C ARG A 18 38.03 45.92 -2.13
N ARG A 19 38.41 44.77 -1.56
CA ARG A 19 37.96 44.12 -0.31
C ARG A 19 36.62 44.59 0.28
N GLU A 20 35.69 43.64 0.44
CA GLU A 20 34.97 43.47 1.70
C GLU A 20 34.84 41.98 2.04
N SER A 21 35.32 41.65 3.24
CA SER A 21 35.12 40.39 3.94
C SER A 21 33.74 40.37 4.58
N LEU A 22 32.93 39.35 4.31
CA LEU A 22 31.89 38.92 5.24
C LEU A 22 31.97 37.42 5.39
N GLY A 23 32.50 37.02 6.55
CA GLY A 23 32.48 35.64 7.00
C GLY A 23 31.05 35.14 7.09
N ILE A 24 30.82 33.98 6.49
CA ILE A 24 29.58 33.23 6.65
C ILE A 24 29.51 32.83 8.14
N ARG A 25 28.61 33.48 8.89
CA ARG A 25 28.12 32.93 10.16
C ARG A 25 27.37 31.66 9.82
N VAL A 26 27.95 30.50 10.16
CA VAL A 26 27.19 29.26 10.30
C VAL A 26 26.26 29.45 11.50
N VAL A 27 25.01 29.80 11.23
CA VAL A 27 23.94 29.66 12.22
C VAL A 27 23.59 28.18 12.25
N VAL A 28 24.02 27.47 13.30
CA VAL A 28 23.48 26.15 13.59
C VAL A 28 22.05 26.37 14.05
N SER A 29 21.11 26.25 13.11
CA SER A 29 19.67 26.25 13.37
C SER A 29 19.22 24.80 13.51
N ASP A 30 19.18 24.34 14.75
CA ASP A 30 18.46 23.12 15.11
C ASP A 30 16.96 23.43 15.19
N ALA A 31 16.21 22.97 14.19
CA ALA A 31 14.76 22.77 14.27
C ALA A 31 14.25 22.09 12.98
N ARG A 32 14.09 20.76 13.05
CA ARG A 32 12.93 20.02 12.51
C ARG A 32 12.43 20.50 11.14
N HIS A 33 13.22 20.32 10.09
CA HIS A 33 12.66 20.21 8.74
C HIS A 33 12.33 18.75 8.48
N ALA A 34 11.06 18.43 8.73
CA ALA A 34 10.45 17.15 8.39
C ALA A 34 10.40 17.01 6.88
N ASP A 35 11.47 16.48 6.27
CA ASP A 35 11.36 15.76 5.01
C ASP A 35 10.55 14.50 5.29
N ARG A 36 9.22 14.62 5.22
CA ARG A 36 8.34 13.46 5.09
C ARG A 36 8.56 12.90 3.69
N ILE A 37 9.57 12.04 3.56
CA ILE A 37 9.49 10.97 2.57
C ILE A 37 8.17 10.25 2.91
N ALA A 38 7.21 10.27 1.98
CA ALA A 38 5.99 9.52 2.17
C ALA A 38 6.38 8.07 2.44
N ASP A 39 5.97 7.49 3.57
CA ASP A 39 6.11 6.07 3.88
C ASP A 39 5.73 5.27 2.62
N VAL A 40 6.70 4.69 1.92
CA VAL A 40 6.44 3.97 0.67
C VAL A 40 5.86 2.62 1.06
N ILE A 41 4.54 2.51 0.95
CA ILE A 41 3.84 1.25 1.18
C ILE A 41 4.13 0.29 0.02
N ASN A 42 4.78 -0.82 0.33
CA ASN A 42 5.00 -1.93 -0.57
C ASN A 42 3.93 -3.01 -0.32
N VAL A 43 3.16 -3.35 -1.36
CA VAL A 43 2.24 -4.49 -1.30
C VAL A 43 2.97 -5.74 -1.81
N ARG A 44 3.10 -6.74 -0.95
CA ARG A 44 3.80 -7.99 -1.27
C ARG A 44 3.07 -9.20 -0.73
N GLN A 45 3.49 -10.37 -1.17
CA GLN A 45 3.03 -11.63 -0.59
C GLN A 45 3.43 -11.72 0.89
N PHE A 46 2.54 -12.28 1.68
CA PHE A 46 2.78 -12.64 3.07
C PHE A 46 3.95 -13.63 3.19
N GLN A 47 4.75 -13.42 4.23
CA GLN A 47 5.78 -14.35 4.69
C GLN A 47 5.47 -14.74 6.14
N TRP A 48 5.89 -15.94 6.56
CA TRP A 48 5.61 -16.40 7.92
C TRP A 48 6.23 -15.52 9.01
N THR A 49 7.27 -14.76 8.70
CA THR A 49 7.86 -13.72 9.57
C THR A 49 6.90 -12.55 9.82
N ASP A 50 5.88 -12.35 8.99
CA ASP A 50 4.87 -11.31 9.14
C ASP A 50 3.72 -11.74 10.08
N PHE A 51 3.65 -13.01 10.49
CA PHE A 51 2.47 -13.57 11.16
C PHE A 51 2.06 -12.81 12.42
N ASP A 52 3.03 -12.47 13.27
CA ASP A 52 2.76 -11.72 14.51
C ASP A 52 2.30 -10.29 14.20
N ALA A 53 2.92 -9.63 13.21
CA ALA A 53 2.54 -8.29 12.79
C ALA A 53 1.14 -8.25 12.16
N VAL A 54 0.81 -9.23 11.32
CA VAL A 54 -0.53 -9.39 10.73
C VAL A 54 -1.58 -9.65 11.81
N THR A 55 -1.26 -10.49 12.80
CA THR A 55 -2.13 -10.73 13.95
C THR A 55 -2.42 -9.44 14.70
N ALA A 56 -1.38 -8.66 15.00
CA ALA A 56 -1.52 -7.35 15.64
C ALA A 56 -2.37 -6.37 14.81
N VAL A 57 -2.27 -6.39 13.47
CA VAL A 57 -3.13 -5.56 12.60
C VAL A 57 -4.60 -5.96 12.72
N TRP A 58 -4.92 -7.26 12.74
CA TRP A 58 -6.30 -7.72 12.90
C TRP A 58 -6.87 -7.34 14.27
N GLU A 59 -6.09 -7.55 15.34
CA GLU A 59 -6.48 -7.18 16.70
C GLU A 59 -6.73 -5.68 16.83
N ALA A 60 -5.79 -4.85 16.37
CA ALA A 60 -5.92 -3.39 16.40
C ALA A 60 -7.11 -2.90 15.55
N ALA A 61 -7.45 -3.62 14.48
CA ALA A 61 -8.62 -3.32 13.65
C ALA A 61 -9.94 -3.87 14.21
N GLY A 62 -9.92 -4.60 15.34
CA GLY A 62 -11.10 -5.21 15.96
C GLY A 62 -11.68 -6.37 15.15
N ARG A 63 -10.83 -7.16 14.46
CA ARG A 63 -11.23 -8.33 13.67
C ARG A 63 -10.78 -9.62 14.34
N ASP A 64 -11.53 -10.71 14.15
CA ASP A 64 -11.02 -12.01 14.61
C ASP A 64 -9.75 -12.38 13.84
N VAL A 65 -8.79 -12.88 14.61
CA VAL A 65 -7.50 -13.37 14.15
C VAL A 65 -7.66 -14.74 13.52
N VAL A 66 -7.06 -14.93 12.35
CA VAL A 66 -6.97 -16.26 11.74
C VAL A 66 -5.89 -17.05 12.45
N THR A 67 -6.23 -18.25 12.93
CA THR A 67 -5.25 -19.09 13.62
C THR A 67 -4.15 -19.58 12.67
N ARG A 68 -2.96 -19.90 13.20
CA ARG A 68 -1.87 -20.44 12.40
C ARG A 68 -2.26 -21.72 11.62
N PRO A 69 -2.92 -22.74 12.22
CA PRO A 69 -3.36 -23.92 11.48
C PRO A 69 -4.37 -23.60 10.38
N GLU A 70 -5.28 -22.64 10.62
CA GLU A 70 -6.22 -22.19 9.59
C GLU A 70 -5.49 -21.52 8.41
N LEU A 71 -4.49 -20.68 8.68
CA LEU A 71 -3.66 -20.10 7.62
C LEU A 71 -2.85 -21.16 6.87
N GLU A 72 -2.22 -22.11 7.56
CA GLU A 72 -1.47 -23.20 6.90
C GLU A 72 -2.35 -23.97 5.90
N ALA A 73 -3.58 -24.29 6.29
CA ALA A 73 -4.54 -24.95 5.40
C ALA A 73 -4.89 -24.09 4.17
N LYS A 74 -5.06 -22.77 4.33
CA LYS A 74 -5.38 -21.86 3.21
C LYS A 74 -4.20 -21.64 2.28
N LEU A 75 -3.00 -21.48 2.84
CA LEU A 75 -1.77 -21.20 2.10
C LEU A 75 -1.21 -22.43 1.38
N THR A 76 -1.76 -23.61 1.62
CA THR A 76 -1.42 -24.81 0.85
C THR A 76 -1.86 -24.70 -0.62
N ARG A 77 -2.94 -23.97 -0.90
CA ARG A 77 -3.55 -23.90 -2.23
C ARG A 77 -3.16 -22.65 -3.00
N ASP A 78 -3.37 -21.47 -2.41
CA ASP A 78 -3.21 -20.18 -3.09
C ASP A 78 -2.34 -19.19 -2.25
N PRO A 79 -1.09 -19.55 -1.90
CA PRO A 79 -0.25 -18.73 -1.03
C PRO A 79 0.05 -17.32 -1.58
N GLU A 80 0.02 -17.16 -2.91
CA GLU A 80 0.20 -15.88 -3.59
C GLU A 80 -0.96 -14.91 -3.37
N LEU A 81 -2.13 -15.38 -2.93
CA LEU A 81 -3.30 -14.52 -2.72
C LEU A 81 -3.36 -13.93 -1.31
N PHE A 82 -2.39 -14.24 -0.44
CA PHE A 82 -2.27 -13.62 0.87
C PHE A 82 -1.25 -12.49 0.84
N LEU A 83 -1.72 -11.25 1.03
CA LEU A 83 -0.92 -10.04 0.84
C LEU A 83 -0.83 -9.19 2.09
N VAL A 84 0.32 -8.55 2.25
CA VAL A 84 0.59 -7.54 3.26
C VAL A 84 1.01 -6.23 2.59
N ALA A 85 0.61 -5.12 3.20
CA ALA A 85 1.09 -3.79 2.87
C ALA A 85 2.08 -3.38 3.97
N ALA A 86 3.34 -3.16 3.61
CA ALA A 86 4.41 -2.89 4.56
C ALA A 86 5.21 -1.63 4.21
N SER A 87 5.65 -0.89 5.22
CA SER A 87 6.65 0.20 5.13
C SER A 87 7.67 0.01 6.24
N ASP A 88 8.96 0.12 5.94
CA ASP A 88 10.05 0.12 6.94
C ASP A 88 9.92 -1.00 8.00
N ASP A 89 9.70 -2.24 7.53
CA ASP A 89 9.48 -3.46 8.32
C ASP A 89 8.20 -3.52 9.18
N GLU A 90 7.32 -2.51 9.09
CA GLU A 90 6.00 -2.52 9.73
C GLU A 90 4.93 -2.97 8.75
N VAL A 91 4.10 -3.95 9.15
CA VAL A 91 2.89 -4.32 8.42
C VAL A 91 1.77 -3.34 8.76
N ALA A 92 1.39 -2.51 7.79
CA ALA A 92 0.33 -1.50 7.93
C ALA A 92 -1.06 -2.03 7.54
N GLY A 93 -1.12 -3.12 6.76
CA GLY A 93 -2.38 -3.72 6.33
C GLY A 93 -2.20 -5.12 5.75
N VAL A 94 -3.31 -5.83 5.62
CA VAL A 94 -3.35 -7.24 5.20
C VAL A 94 -4.65 -7.54 4.44
N VAL A 95 -4.58 -8.41 3.44
CA VAL A 95 -5.76 -8.99 2.77
C VAL A 95 -5.51 -10.46 2.44
N LEU A 96 -6.50 -11.32 2.70
CA LEU A 96 -6.43 -12.75 2.42
C LEU A 96 -7.38 -13.11 1.27
N GLY A 97 -6.83 -13.43 0.11
CA GLY A 97 -7.57 -13.99 -1.00
C GLY A 97 -7.57 -15.52 -0.99
N THR A 98 -8.62 -16.13 -1.54
CA THR A 98 -8.67 -17.58 -1.85
C THR A 98 -9.35 -17.81 -3.19
N TYR A 99 -8.97 -18.86 -3.93
CA TYR A 99 -9.59 -19.21 -5.20
C TYR A 99 -10.08 -20.67 -5.22
N ASP A 100 -11.39 -20.84 -5.33
CA ASP A 100 -12.01 -22.18 -5.32
C ASP A 100 -11.98 -22.88 -6.69
N GLY A 101 -11.44 -22.23 -7.73
CA GLY A 101 -11.45 -22.70 -9.12
C GLY A 101 -12.60 -22.14 -9.96
N ARG A 102 -13.51 -21.38 -9.34
CA ARG A 102 -14.66 -20.72 -10.00
C ARG A 102 -14.85 -19.27 -9.57
N ARG A 103 -14.55 -18.95 -8.32
CA ARG A 103 -14.67 -17.62 -7.72
C ARG A 103 -13.48 -17.33 -6.82
N GLY A 104 -13.02 -16.09 -6.89
CA GLY A 104 -12.12 -15.50 -5.91
C GLY A 104 -12.92 -15.04 -4.70
N TRP A 105 -12.30 -15.05 -3.53
CA TRP A 105 -12.90 -14.54 -2.31
C TRP A 105 -11.94 -13.59 -1.62
N ILE A 106 -12.43 -12.42 -1.19
CA ILE A 106 -11.68 -11.51 -0.33
C ILE A 106 -12.11 -11.72 1.11
N LEU A 107 -11.15 -12.11 1.93
CA LEU A 107 -11.32 -12.41 3.35
C LEU A 107 -10.39 -11.51 4.16
N ARG A 108 -10.81 -11.24 5.41
CA ARG A 108 -9.93 -10.70 6.48
C ARG A 108 -9.14 -9.43 6.10
N LEU A 109 -9.64 -8.60 5.18
CA LEU A 109 -9.05 -7.29 4.88
C LEU A 109 -8.99 -6.42 6.14
N ALA A 110 -7.82 -5.90 6.48
CA ALA A 110 -7.64 -4.98 7.59
C ALA A 110 -6.50 -4.00 7.32
N VAL A 111 -6.64 -2.80 7.89
CA VAL A 111 -5.58 -1.78 7.93
C VAL A 111 -5.46 -1.30 9.37
N HIS A 112 -4.23 -1.26 9.86
CA HIS A 112 -3.92 -0.79 11.20
C HIS A 112 -4.51 0.61 11.41
N PRO A 113 -5.20 0.91 12.53
CA PRO A 113 -5.87 2.20 12.74
C PRO A 113 -4.95 3.42 12.52
N GLY A 114 -3.69 3.34 12.95
CA GLY A 114 -2.69 4.40 12.76
C GLY A 114 -2.29 4.66 11.31
N HIS A 115 -2.62 3.76 10.39
CA HIS A 115 -2.27 3.84 8.96
C HIS A 115 -3.48 4.01 8.04
N ARG A 116 -4.68 4.23 8.60
CA ARG A 116 -5.91 4.46 7.82
C ARG A 116 -5.86 5.79 7.07
N ARG A 117 -6.77 5.94 6.09
CA ARG A 117 -6.89 7.12 5.21
C ARG A 117 -5.67 7.40 4.32
N LYS A 118 -4.73 6.45 4.23
CA LYS A 118 -3.58 6.45 3.31
C LYS A 118 -3.79 5.57 2.06
N ALA A 119 -5.05 5.24 1.71
CA ALA A 119 -5.43 4.36 0.59
C ALA A 119 -4.87 2.92 0.59
N ILE A 120 -4.28 2.45 1.70
CA ILE A 120 -3.67 1.11 1.84
C ILE A 120 -4.63 -0.03 1.48
N ALA A 121 -5.86 0.02 1.98
CA ALA A 121 -6.86 -1.01 1.68
C ALA A 121 -7.15 -1.12 0.18
N SER A 122 -7.23 0.01 -0.52
CA SER A 122 -7.45 0.04 -1.97
C SER A 122 -6.25 -0.52 -2.74
N GLN A 123 -5.02 -0.24 -2.29
CA GLN A 123 -3.81 -0.81 -2.90
C GLN A 123 -3.74 -2.33 -2.72
N LEU A 124 -4.07 -2.83 -1.53
CA LEU A 124 -4.16 -4.27 -1.24
C LEU A 124 -5.20 -4.96 -2.12
N VAL A 125 -6.39 -4.39 -2.24
CA VAL A 125 -7.47 -4.96 -3.07
C VAL A 125 -7.07 -4.94 -4.54
N LYS A 126 -6.49 -3.84 -5.04
CA LYS A 126 -6.03 -3.77 -6.42
C LYS A 126 -4.98 -4.83 -6.75
N GLU A 127 -3.94 -4.98 -5.94
CA GLU A 127 -2.92 -6.02 -6.19
C GLU A 127 -3.54 -7.42 -6.13
N LEU A 128 -4.51 -7.64 -5.23
CA LEU A 128 -5.20 -8.92 -5.14
C LEU A 128 -6.07 -9.19 -6.38
N GLU A 129 -6.76 -8.18 -6.91
CA GLU A 129 -7.50 -8.25 -8.18
C GLU A 129 -6.57 -8.59 -9.34
N ASP A 130 -5.43 -7.90 -9.45
CA ASP A 130 -4.42 -8.17 -10.47
C ASP A 130 -3.90 -9.62 -10.38
N ARG A 131 -3.84 -10.21 -9.18
CA ARG A 131 -3.50 -11.64 -8.98
C ARG A 131 -4.63 -12.57 -9.39
N PHE A 132 -5.87 -12.23 -9.04
CA PHE A 132 -7.04 -12.98 -9.48
C PHE A 132 -7.16 -13.02 -11.01
N GLU A 133 -6.93 -11.91 -11.68
CA GLU A 133 -6.93 -11.84 -13.15
C GLU A 133 -5.85 -12.75 -13.76
N ARG A 134 -4.63 -12.73 -13.21
CA ARG A 134 -3.52 -13.58 -13.68
C ARG A 134 -3.81 -15.07 -13.60
N ILE A 135 -4.61 -15.52 -12.62
CA ILE A 135 -5.01 -16.92 -12.49
C ILE A 135 -6.33 -17.24 -13.23
N GLY A 136 -6.85 -16.29 -14.03
CA GLY A 136 -8.07 -16.47 -14.80
C GLY A 136 -9.35 -16.52 -13.95
N CYS A 137 -9.32 -15.93 -12.75
CA CYS A 137 -10.49 -15.87 -11.88
C CYS A 137 -11.57 -14.97 -12.52
N PRO A 138 -12.76 -15.52 -12.84
CA PRO A 138 -13.75 -14.76 -13.61
C PRO A 138 -14.55 -13.76 -12.77
N ARG A 139 -14.51 -13.89 -11.43
CA ARG A 139 -15.26 -13.03 -10.50
C ARG A 139 -14.77 -13.20 -9.06
N VAL A 140 -14.76 -12.10 -8.32
CA VAL A 140 -14.41 -12.04 -6.90
C VAL A 140 -15.65 -11.74 -6.04
N ASN A 141 -15.78 -12.45 -4.94
CA ASN A 141 -16.86 -12.33 -3.96
C ASN A 141 -16.31 -11.86 -2.60
N LEU A 142 -17.17 -11.21 -1.82
CA LEU A 142 -16.92 -10.83 -0.44
C LEU A 142 -18.24 -10.69 0.31
N LEU A 143 -18.18 -10.69 1.65
CA LEU A 143 -19.33 -10.46 2.50
C LEU A 143 -19.14 -9.16 3.29
N VAL A 144 -20.19 -8.35 3.32
CA VAL A 144 -20.29 -7.17 4.17
C VAL A 144 -21.39 -7.41 5.19
N MET A 145 -21.09 -7.18 6.47
CA MET A 145 -22.11 -7.27 7.52
C MET A 145 -23.21 -6.22 7.27
N PRO A 146 -24.49 -6.54 7.51
CA PRO A 146 -25.60 -5.63 7.21
C PRO A 146 -25.49 -4.25 7.88
N ASP A 147 -24.88 -4.20 9.07
CA ASP A 147 -24.67 -2.99 9.87
C ASP A 147 -23.38 -2.22 9.50
N ASN A 148 -22.53 -2.78 8.62
CA ASN A 148 -21.27 -2.16 8.22
C ASN A 148 -21.43 -1.28 6.98
N GLU A 149 -22.20 -0.20 7.10
CA GLU A 149 -22.43 0.75 6.00
C GLU A 149 -21.13 1.37 5.47
N SER A 150 -20.18 1.63 6.36
CA SER A 150 -18.90 2.23 5.99
C SER A 150 -18.08 1.30 5.10
N GLY A 151 -18.07 0.00 5.42
CA GLY A 151 -17.47 -1.05 4.61
C GLY A 151 -18.19 -1.21 3.28
N LEU A 152 -19.54 -1.18 3.28
CA LEU A 152 -20.31 -1.26 2.04
C LEU A 152 -19.95 -0.12 1.07
N ARG A 153 -19.87 1.13 1.56
CA ARG A 153 -19.46 2.29 0.75
C ARG A 153 -18.03 2.15 0.21
N PHE A 154 -17.11 1.62 1.01
CA PHE A 154 -15.75 1.34 0.57
C PHE A 154 -15.74 0.35 -0.61
N TRP A 155 -16.45 -0.77 -0.49
CA TRP A 155 -16.52 -1.78 -1.53
C TRP A 155 -17.20 -1.27 -2.80
N GLN A 156 -18.30 -0.51 -2.66
CA GLN A 156 -18.97 0.13 -3.80
C GLN A 156 -18.06 1.11 -4.55
N ALA A 157 -17.22 1.86 -3.83
CA ALA A 157 -16.24 2.76 -4.46
C ALA A 157 -15.17 2.00 -5.26
N LEU A 158 -14.94 0.72 -4.96
CA LEU A 158 -14.06 -0.17 -5.71
C LEU A 158 -14.80 -0.97 -6.81
N GLY A 159 -16.09 -0.69 -7.05
CA GLY A 159 -16.89 -1.37 -8.07
C GLY A 159 -17.58 -2.66 -7.61
N TYR A 160 -17.44 -3.04 -6.34
CA TYR A 160 -18.18 -4.18 -5.77
C TYR A 160 -19.62 -3.75 -5.47
N ILE A 161 -20.56 -4.31 -6.23
CA ILE A 161 -21.98 -4.06 -6.06
C ILE A 161 -22.68 -5.26 -5.43
N PRO A 162 -23.77 -5.07 -4.66
CA PRO A 162 -24.60 -6.18 -4.23
C PRO A 162 -25.05 -7.01 -5.43
N TYR A 163 -24.74 -8.31 -5.40
CA TYR A 163 -25.17 -9.25 -6.42
C TYR A 163 -26.29 -10.12 -5.84
N PRO A 164 -27.37 -10.40 -6.59
CA PRO A 164 -28.48 -11.21 -6.09
C PRO A 164 -28.11 -12.70 -6.08
N ASP A 165 -27.20 -13.07 -5.18
CA ASP A 165 -26.90 -14.46 -4.84
C ASP A 165 -27.71 -14.88 -3.60
N VAL A 166 -28.05 -16.17 -3.51
CA VAL A 166 -28.68 -16.74 -2.32
C VAL A 166 -27.59 -16.98 -1.27
N LEU A 167 -27.44 -16.05 -0.33
CA LEU A 167 -26.60 -16.26 0.85
C LEU A 167 -27.34 -17.15 1.85
N CYS A 168 -26.90 -18.40 1.99
CA CYS A 168 -27.33 -19.30 3.05
C CYS A 168 -26.11 -19.79 3.82
N SER A 169 -26.20 -19.77 5.15
CA SER A 169 -25.23 -20.41 6.02
C SER A 169 -25.94 -21.40 6.94
N LYS A 170 -25.29 -22.54 7.21
CA LYS A 170 -25.76 -23.53 8.18
C LYS A 170 -24.57 -23.91 9.05
N PRO A 171 -24.65 -23.73 10.39
CA PRO A 171 -23.58 -24.22 11.25
C PRO A 171 -23.50 -25.75 11.13
N LEU A 172 -22.28 -26.26 10.98
CA LEU A 172 -22.00 -27.68 11.12
C LEU A 172 -21.69 -27.99 12.59
N ARG A 173 -21.89 -29.25 13.00
CA ARG A 173 -21.47 -29.68 14.34
C ARG A 173 -19.95 -29.71 14.35
N SER A 174 -19.31 -28.79 15.07
CA SER A 174 -17.88 -28.88 15.36
C SER A 174 -17.69 -30.06 16.31
N GLY A 175 -17.02 -31.12 15.85
CA GLY A 175 -16.49 -32.13 16.76
C GLY A 175 -15.46 -31.44 17.65
N VAL A 176 -15.69 -31.46 18.96
CA VAL A 176 -14.69 -31.06 19.97
C VAL A 176 -13.49 -31.97 19.86
#